data_AF-A0A6P2ELK4-F1
#
_entry.id   AF-A0A6P2ELK4-F1
#
_cell.length_a   1.000
_cell.length_b   1.000
_cell.length_c   1.000
_cell.angle_alpha   90.00
_cell.angle_beta   90.00
_cell.angle_gamma   90.00
#
_symmetry.space_group_name_H-M   'P 1'
#
loop_
_entity.id
_entity.type
_entity.pdbx_description
1 polymer ?
#
loop_
_entity_poly.entity_id
_entity_poly.type
_entity_poly.pdbx_seq_one_letter_code
_entity_poly.pdbx_strand_id
1 'polypeptide(L)' 'MNSISNFFRNLAVEEDGAQIIEYALIVAVVSLGLILLVQTGLLANGGSFAQWMTRVGTCLTTGTCPAP' A
#
# COMPACT_ATOMS: atom_id res chain seq x y z
N MET A 1 -18.70 21.37 16.90
CA MET A 1 -17.44 21.89 16.31
C MET A 1 -16.36 22.23 17.34
N ASN A 2 -16.69 22.54 18.60
CA ASN A 2 -15.70 22.88 19.63
C ASN A 2 -14.95 21.67 20.24
N SER A 3 -15.57 20.49 20.25
CA SER A 3 -14.98 19.26 20.82
C SER A 3 -13.78 18.74 20.01
N ILE A 4 -13.82 18.86 18.68
CA ILE A 4 -12.74 18.40 17.79
C ILE A 4 -11.50 19.30 17.92
N SER A 5 -11.70 20.62 18.00
CA SER A 5 -10.60 21.57 18.19
C SER A 5 -9.88 21.38 19.53
N ASN A 6 -10.63 21.05 20.59
CA ASN A 6 -10.07 20.74 21.90
C ASN A 6 -9.34 19.39 21.91
N PHE A 7 -9.81 18.40 21.15
CA PHE A 7 -9.13 17.12 20.97
C PHE A 7 -7.77 17.27 20.26
N PHE A 8 -7.71 18.04 19.16
CA PHE A 8 -6.45 18.35 18.48
C PHE A 8 -5.49 19.19 19.33
N ARG A 9 -6.00 20.08 20.19
CA ARG A 9 -5.18 20.82 21.17
C ARG A 9 -4.58 19.91 22.23
N ASN A 10 -5.32 18.92 22.73
CA ASN A 10 -4.82 17.99 23.74
C ASN A 10 -3.74 17.05 23.14
N LEU A 11 -3.92 16.59 21.89
CA LEU A 11 -2.92 15.81 21.17
C LEU A 11 -1.61 16.58 20.88
N ALA A 12 -1.67 17.91 20.84
CA ALA A 12 -0.51 18.78 20.60
C ALA A 12 0.23 19.20 21.88
N VAL A 13 -0.35 18.94 23.06
CA VAL A 13 0.23 19.33 24.37
C VAL A 13 0.89 18.14 25.08
N GLU A 14 0.63 16.90 24.64
CA GLU A 14 1.31 15.70 25.13
C GLU A 14 2.60 15.45 24.32
N GLU A 15 3.72 16.04 24.76
CA GLU A 15 5.05 15.93 24.11
C GLU A 15 5.54 14.49 23.91
N ASP A 16 5.09 13.52 24.73
CA ASP A 16 5.43 12.10 24.59
C ASP A 16 4.62 11.37 23.49
N GLY A 17 3.46 11.91 23.08
CA GLY A 17 2.58 11.32 22.07
C GLY A 17 2.81 11.85 20.65
N ALA A 18 3.27 13.10 20.53
CA ALA A 18 3.55 13.76 19.26
C ALA A 18 4.59 13.00 18.41
N GLN A 19 5.58 12.40 19.07
CA GLN A 19 6.61 11.60 18.42
C GLN A 19 6.05 10.31 17.79
N ILE A 20 5.13 9.62 18.48
CA ILE A 20 4.52 8.38 17.99
C ILE A 20 3.62 8.67 16.78
N ILE A 21 2.92 9.80 16.80
CA ILE A 21 2.02 10.23 15.72
C ILE A 21 2.82 10.57 14.45
N GLU A 22 3.99 11.19 14.57
CA GLU A 22 4.84 11.51 13.43
C GLU A 22 5.33 10.25 12.69
N TYR A 23 5.81 9.25 13.43
CA TYR A 23 6.22 7.97 12.83
C TYR A 23 5.03 7.20 12.25
N ALA A 24 3.87 7.21 12.91
CA ALA A 24 2.67 6.57 12.38
C ALA A 24 2.22 7.19 11.05
N LEU A 25 2.33 8.53 10.92
CA LEU A 25 1.99 9.24 9.69
C LEU A 25 2.93 8.88 8.54
N ILE A 26 4.25 8.78 8.81
CA ILE A 26 5.24 8.36 7.80
C ILE A 26 4.92 6.95 7.30
N VAL A 27 4.67 6.00 8.22
CA VAL A 27 4.32 4.62 7.86
C VAL A 27 3.01 4.59 7.06
N ALA A 28 2.00 5.36 7.44
CA ALA A 28 0.73 5.44 6.74
C ALA A 28 0.91 5.92 5.28
N VAL A 29 1.64 7.01 5.05
CA VAL A 29 1.88 7.55 3.70
C VAL A 29 2.69 6.58 2.84
N VAL A 30 3.77 6.01 3.40
CA VAL A 30 4.60 5.01 2.70
C VAL A 30 3.77 3.78 2.33
N SER A 31 2.96 3.25 3.25
CA SER A 31 2.12 2.07 3.00
C SER A 31 1.08 2.32 1.90
N LEU A 32 0.40 3.47 1.91
CA LEU A 32 -0.52 3.87 0.84
C LEU A 32 0.20 4.01 -0.50
N GLY A 33 1.39 4.61 -0.52
CA GLY A 33 2.23 4.70 -1.71
C GLY A 33 2.60 3.33 -2.28
N LEU A 34 3.01 2.39 -1.43
CA LEU A 34 3.34 1.01 -1.85
C LEU A 34 2.11 0.28 -2.38
N ILE A 35 0.95 0.40 -1.73
CA ILE A 35 -0.31 -0.23 -2.20
C ILE A 35 -0.65 0.27 -3.61
N LEU A 36 -0.55 1.59 -3.83
CA LEU A 36 -0.83 2.17 -5.15
C LEU A 36 0.19 1.73 -6.20
N LEU A 37 1.48 1.67 -5.86
CA LEU A 37 2.54 1.16 -6.75
C LEU A 37 2.32 -0.31 -7.13
N VAL A 38 1.99 -1.16 -6.15
CA VAL A 38 1.69 -2.57 -6.39
C VAL A 38 0.42 -2.68 -7.23
N GLN A 39 -0.63 -1.95 -6.88
CA GLN A 39 -1.89 -2.04 -7.59
C GLN A 39 -1.78 -1.53 -9.03
N THR A 40 -1.04 -0.47 -9.30
CA THR A 40 -0.96 0.15 -10.64
C THR A 40 0.17 -0.39 -11.50
N GLY A 41 1.35 -0.64 -10.92
CA GLY A 41 2.53 -1.10 -11.65
C GLY A 41 2.68 -2.61 -11.71
N LEU A 42 2.22 -3.33 -10.68
CA LEU A 42 2.36 -4.79 -10.60
C LEU A 42 1.07 -5.52 -11.01
N LEU A 43 -0.10 -4.99 -10.68
CA LEU A 43 -1.38 -5.68 -10.81
C LEU A 43 -2.33 -5.11 -11.89
N ALA A 44 -2.37 -3.79 -12.12
CA ALA A 44 -3.29 -3.18 -13.08
C ALA A 44 -2.78 -3.27 -14.53
N ASN A 45 -3.71 -3.25 -15.49
CA ASN A 45 -3.47 -3.16 -16.94
C ASN A 45 -2.44 -4.16 -17.50
N GLY A 46 -2.42 -5.40 -17.01
CA GLY A 46 -1.46 -6.39 -17.48
C GLY A 46 -0.03 -6.15 -16.96
N GLY A 47 0.10 -5.62 -15.74
CA GLY A 47 1.37 -5.52 -15.02
C GLY A 47 2.13 -6.85 -14.97
N SER A 48 3.44 -6.76 -14.71
CA SER A 48 4.38 -7.88 -14.86
C SER A 48 3.99 -9.13 -14.06
N PHE A 49 3.35 -8.96 -12.89
CA PHE A 49 2.86 -10.08 -12.09
C PHE A 49 1.61 -10.74 -12.68
N ALA A 50 0.68 -9.95 -13.24
CA ALA A 50 -0.49 -10.49 -13.94
C ALA A 50 -0.08 -11.28 -15.19
N GLN A 51 0.93 -10.79 -15.93
CA GLN A 51 1.51 -11.52 -17.06
C GLN A 51 2.21 -12.80 -16.61
N TRP A 52 3.01 -12.74 -15.53
CA TRP A 52 3.64 -13.92 -14.96
C TRP A 52 2.60 -14.97 -14.51
N MET A 53 1.54 -14.56 -13.80
CA MET A 53 0.44 -15.45 -13.39
C MET A 53 -0.24 -16.09 -14.60
N THR A 54 -0.44 -15.33 -15.68
CA THR A 54 -1.04 -15.85 -16.92
C THR A 54 -0.14 -16.90 -17.58
N ARG A 55 1.18 -16.67 -17.57
CA ARG A 55 2.17 -17.64 -18.10
C ARG A 55 2.19 -18.92 -17.27
N VAL A 56 2.24 -18.80 -15.94
CA VAL A 56 2.17 -19.95 -15.02
C VAL A 56 0.83 -20.68 -15.15
N GLY A 57 -0.29 -19.96 -15.23
CA GLY A 57 -1.61 -20.55 -15.43
C GLY A 57 -1.71 -21.32 -16.75
N THR A 58 -1.16 -20.78 -17.83
CA THR A 58 -1.10 -21.46 -19.13
C THR A 58 -0.24 -22.73 -19.02
N CYS A 59 0.97 -22.63 -18.46
CA CYS A 59 1.85 -23.78 -18.21
C CYS A 59 1.13 -24.93 -17.50
N LEU A 60 0.40 -24.60 -16.42
CA LEU A 60 -0.26 -25.58 -15.57
C LEU A 60 -1.50 -26.21 -16.21
N THR A 61 -2.19 -25.48 -17.09
CA THR A 61 -3.45 -25.94 -17.71
C THR A 61 -3.25 -26.63 -19.05
N THR A 62 -2.29 -26.19 -19.86
CA THR A 62 -2.03 -26.75 -21.20
C THR A 62 -0.84 -27.71 -21.23
N GLY A 63 0.01 -27.71 -20.20
CA GLY A 63 1.26 -28.47 -20.17
C GLY A 63 2.36 -27.88 -21.06
N THR A 64 2.09 -26.77 -21.74
CA THR A 64 3.05 -26.06 -22.60
C THR A 64 3.36 -24.70 -22.02
N CYS A 65 4.63 -24.50 -21.65
CA CYS A 65 5.09 -23.23 -21.09
C CYS A 65 5.56 -22.28 -22.19
N PRO A 66 4.95 -21.09 -22.35
CA PRO A 66 5.47 -20.07 -23.25
C PRO A 66 6.90 -19.66 -22.86
N ALA A 67 7.70 -19.17 -23.81
CA ALA A 67 9.02 -18.57 -23.54
C ALA A 67 8.86 -17.17 -22.88
N PRO A 68 9.83 -16.71 -22.04
CA PRO A 68 9.74 -15.47 -21.25
C PRO A 68 9.46 -14.22 -22.05
#